data_AF-A0A3N5EW06-F1
#
_entry.id   AF-A0A3N5EW06-F1
#
_cell.length_a   1.000
_cell.length_b   1.000
_cell.length_c   1.000
_cell.angle_alpha   90.00
_cell.angle_beta   90.00
_cell.angle_gamma   90.00
#
_symmetry.space_group_name_H-M   'P 1'
#
loop_
_entity.id
_entity.type
_entity.pdbx_description
1 polymer ?
#
loop_
_entity_poly.entity_id
_entity_poly.type
_entity_poly.pdbx_seq_one_letter_code
_entity_poly.pdbx_strand_id
1 'polypeptide(L)' 'MKPFVIAGMKVPVGHRKDVKICISEFYTATPVFILVTVIHGAFPGPTLFIVAAVHG' A
#
# COMPACT_ATOMS: atom_id res chain seq x y z
N MET A 1 -8.14 6.63 -16.94
CA MET A 1 -8.22 6.04 -15.59
C MET A 1 -7.47 6.94 -14.60
N LYS A 2 -7.94 7.04 -13.35
CA LYS A 2 -7.31 7.88 -12.32
C LYS A 2 -6.24 7.06 -11.58
N PRO A 3 -5.15 7.68 -11.06
CA PRO A 3 -4.19 6.98 -10.22
C PRO A 3 -4.86 6.33 -9.01
N PHE A 4 -4.39 5.15 -8.61
CA PHE A 4 -4.78 4.55 -7.33
C PHE A 4 -4.08 5.32 -6.20
N VAL A 5 -4.80 5.61 -5.10
CA VAL A 5 -4.28 6.42 -3.99
C VAL A 5 -4.38 5.65 -2.69
N ILE A 6 -3.26 5.52 -1.97
CA ILE A 6 -3.20 4.90 -0.64
C ILE A 6 -2.11 5.57 0.19
N ALA A 7 -2.37 5.84 1.47
CA ALA A 7 -1.44 6.52 2.38
C ALA A 7 -0.84 7.83 1.79
N GLY A 8 -1.67 8.62 1.09
CA GLY A 8 -1.24 9.85 0.39
C GLY A 8 -0.42 9.63 -0.88
N MET A 9 -0.07 8.39 -1.21
CA MET A 9 0.75 8.03 -2.36
C MET A 9 -0.11 7.72 -3.58
N LYS A 10 0.26 8.30 -4.72
CA LYS A 10 -0.35 8.01 -6.03
C LYS A 10 0.42 6.89 -6.74
N VAL A 11 -0.31 5.93 -7.29
CA VAL A 11 0.19 4.84 -8.15
C VAL A 11 -0.45 4.99 -9.53
N PRO A 12 0.32 5.40 -10.55
CA PRO A 12 -0.20 5.56 -11.91
C PRO A 12 -0.72 4.24 -12.48
N VAL A 13 -1.54 4.34 -13.52
CA VAL A 13 -2.05 3.18 -14.27
C VAL A 13 -0.89 2.40 -14.87
N GLY A 14 -0.94 1.07 -14.81
CA GLY A 14 0.12 0.18 -15.30
C GLY A 14 1.39 0.15 -14.46
N HIS A 15 1.39 0.69 -13.25
CA HIS A 15 2.57 0.76 -12.38
C HIS A 15 2.42 -0.09 -11.12
N ARG A 16 3.57 -0.53 -10.60
CA ARG A 16 3.73 -1.14 -9.28
C ARG A 16 4.46 -0.18 -8.34
N LYS A 17 4.06 -0.15 -7.08
CA LYS A 17 4.74 0.66 -6.06
C LYS A 17 4.67 0.01 -4.69
N ASP A 18 5.79 0.00 -3.98
CA ASP A 18 5.82 -0.34 -2.56
C ASP A 18 5.56 0.92 -1.73
N VAL A 19 4.65 0.79 -0.76
CA VAL A 19 4.17 1.87 0.09
C VAL A 19 4.38 1.46 1.55
N LYS A 20 5.07 2.33 2.30
CA LYS A 20 5.21 2.20 3.75
C LYS A 20 4.05 2.93 4.41
N ILE A 21 3.16 2.20 5.04
CA ILE A 21 2.04 2.77 5.79
C ILE A 21 2.45 2.83 7.26
N CYS A 22 2.66 4.04 7.79
CA CYS A 22 2.92 4.22 9.22
C CYS A 22 1.64 3.90 9.99
N ILE A 23 1.71 2.94 10.91
CA ILE A 23 0.55 2.50 11.69
C ILE A 23 0.65 2.85 13.18
N SER A 24 1.87 3.10 13.66
CA SER A 24 2.14 3.42 15.06
C SER A 24 3.58 3.92 15.22
N GLU A 25 3.96 4.23 16.45
CA GLU A 25 5.33 4.51 16.86
C GLU A 25 5.68 3.66 18.09
N PHE A 26 6.93 3.22 18.18
CA PHE A 26 7.48 2.62 19.39
C PHE A 26 7.65 3.69 20.49
N TYR A 27 7.83 3.27 21.74
CA TYR A 27 8.09 4.18 22.88
C TYR A 27 9.36 5.05 22.71
N THR A 28 10.21 4.70 21.75
CA THR A 28 11.41 5.45 21.35
C THR A 28 11.14 6.48 20.25
N ALA A 29 9.87 6.78 19.93
CA ALA A 29 9.46 7.60 18.79
C ALA A 29 9.94 7.06 17.42
N THR A 30 10.21 5.76 17.34
CA THR A 30 10.57 5.11 16.08
C THR A 30 9.29 4.64 15.37
N PRO A 31 9.03 5.03 14.11
CA PRO A 31 7.80 4.64 13.41
C PRO A 31 7.74 3.15 13.08
N VAL A 32 6.54 2.59 13.20
CA VAL A 32 6.19 1.21 12.82
C VAL A 32 5.44 1.26 11.49
N PHE A 33 5.94 0.51 10.50
CA PHE A 33 5.35 0.47 9.16
C PHE A 33 4.78 -0.90 8.81
N ILE A 34 3.62 -0.92 8.17
CA ILE A 34 3.20 -2.04 7.32
C ILE A 34 3.68 -1.77 5.90
N LEU A 35 4.30 -2.77 5.28
CA LEU A 35 4.71 -2.72 3.88
C LEU A 35 3.58 -3.23 3.00
N VAL A 36 3.12 -2.40 2.06
CA VAL A 36 2.09 -2.76 1.08
C VAL A 36 2.65 -2.60 -0.32
N THR A 37 2.56 -3.64 -1.13
CA THR A 37 2.75 -3.54 -2.57
C THR A 37 1.42 -3.24 -3.24
N VAL A 38 1.37 -2.17 -4.02
CA VAL A 38 0.25 -1.85 -4.91
C VAL A 38 0.63 -2.22 -6.33
N ILE A 39 -0.25 -2.97 -7.00
CA ILE A 39 -0.18 -3.25 -8.43
C ILE A 39 -1.41 -2.63 -9.09
N HIS A 40 -1.22 -1.52 -9.81
CA HIS A 40 -2.29 -0.88 -10.55
C HIS A 40 -2.24 -1.34 -12.01
N GLY A 41 -3.17 -2.21 -12.40
CA GLY A 41 -3.24 -2.75 -13.75
C GLY A 41 -3.36 -1.67 -14.83
N ALA A 42 -2.96 -2.00 -16.06
CA ALA A 42 -3.06 -1.09 -17.20
C ALA A 42 -4.48 -0.97 -17.77
N PHE A 43 -5.35 -1.92 -17.42
CA PHE A 43 -6.71 -2.07 -17.95
C PHE A 43 -7.73 -2.07 -16.81
N PRO A 44 -8.99 -1.69 -17.09
CA PRO A 44 -10.07 -1.75 -16.10
C PRO A 44 -10.30 -3.16 -15.59
N GLY A 45 -10.55 -3.27 -14.29
CA GLY A 45 -10.78 -4.53 -13.59
C GLY A 45 -11.14 -4.29 -12.13
N PRO A 46 -11.50 -5.36 -11.39
CA PRO A 46 -11.81 -5.27 -9.97
C PRO A 46 -10.58 -4.88 -9.15
N THR A 47 -10.81 -4.30 -7.98
CA THR A 47 -9.76 -4.04 -6.98
C THR A 47 -9.81 -5.12 -5.91
N LEU A 48 -8.66 -5.73 -5.61
CA LEU A 48 -8.53 -6.74 -4.55
C LEU A 48 -7.51 -6.27 -3.51
N PHE A 49 -7.82 -6.54 -2.24
CA PHE A 49 -6.90 -6.34 -1.14
C PHE A 49 -6.58 -7.69 -0.50
N ILE A 50 -5.29 -8.04 -0.46
CA ILE A 50 -4.79 -9.31 0.07
C ILE A 50 -3.95 -8.99 1.31
N VAL A 51 -4.26 -9.69 2.40
CA VAL A 51 -3.50 -9.61 3.66
C VAL A 51 -3.00 -11.00 4.01
N ALA A 52 -1.76 -11.08 4.50
CA ALA A 52 -1.13 -12.31 4.95
C ALA A 52 -0.43 -12.06 6.30
N ALA A 53 -0.06 -13.14 7.01
CA ALA A 53 0.63 -13.10 8.30
C ALA A 53 -0.07 -12.21 9.34
N VAL A 54 -1.41 -12.30 9.43
CA VAL A 54 -2.21 -11.58 10.43
C VAL A 54 -1.89 -12.05 11.85
N HIS A 55 -1.49 -13.31 11.99
CA HIS A 55 -0.87 -13.84 13.20
C HIS A 55 0.64 -14.03 12.97
N GLY A 56 1.41 -13.93 14.06
CA GLY A 56 2.82 -14.32 14.09
C GLY A 56 3.02 -15.83 13.95
#